data_AF-A0A9P7AHF9-F1
#
_entry.id   AF-A0A9P7AHF9-F1
#
_cell.length_a   1.000
_cell.length_b   1.000
_cell.length_c   1.000
_cell.angle_alpha   90.00
_cell.angle_beta   90.00
_cell.angle_gamma   90.00
#
_symmetry.space_group_name_H-M   'P 1'
#
loop_
_entity.id
_entity.type
_entity.pdbx_description
1 polymer ?
#
loop_
_entity_poly.entity_id
_entity_poly.type
_entity_poly.pdbx_seq_one_letter_code
_entity_poly.pdbx_strand_id
1 'polypeptide(L)'
;MARPTLYKTHQARLQAAREKRRRHYQKFRESILAKQRQSRKEKKSCQGNEPSDDEDEPIETLHDCIATVKYAKDDFMAYVKSPRRFFDLLVDEYSKTMPDPELHPTANGDKSIFERAITRLEDFLDQANRGLDGILQMCGVSDEWRAADGVCRFMREMIGMIEDILLRLAEGGDGELSITFMGNELWYQEYKFPV
;
A
#
# COMPACT_ATOMS: atom_id res chain seq x y z
N MET A 1 28.21 -3.66 -26.99
CA MET A 1 26.84 -3.90 -26.51
C MET A 1 26.77 -5.31 -25.95
N ALA A 2 26.39 -5.48 -24.68
CA ALA A 2 26.30 -6.80 -24.06
C ALA A 2 25.13 -7.59 -24.66
N ARG A 3 25.34 -8.86 -25.02
CA ARG A 3 24.27 -9.72 -25.55
C ARG A 3 23.23 -10.01 -24.45
N PRO A 4 21.92 -10.00 -24.76
CA PRO A 4 20.89 -10.35 -23.80
C PRO A 4 21.05 -11.77 -23.27
N THR A 5 20.96 -11.95 -21.96
CA THR A 5 21.03 -13.26 -21.31
C THR A 5 19.71 -14.01 -21.51
N LEU A 6 19.73 -15.12 -22.24
CA LEU A 6 18.55 -15.98 -22.45
C LEU A 6 18.44 -17.03 -21.33
N TYR A 7 17.40 -16.91 -20.50
CA TYR A 7 17.10 -17.87 -19.43
C TYR A 7 16.31 -19.07 -19.98
N LYS A 8 16.91 -20.26 -19.89
CA LYS A 8 16.36 -21.53 -20.44
C LYS A 8 15.27 -22.18 -19.57
N THR A 9 15.23 -21.88 -18.27
CA THR A 9 14.28 -22.49 -17.32
C THR A 9 13.38 -21.43 -16.67
N HIS A 10 12.15 -21.84 -16.31
CA HIS A 10 11.18 -20.97 -15.62
C HIS A 10 11.72 -20.42 -14.29
N GLN A 11 12.35 -21.29 -13.50
CA GLN A 11 12.95 -20.91 -12.22
C GLN A 11 14.08 -19.88 -12.38
N ALA A 12 14.90 -19.98 -13.43
CA ALA A 12 15.95 -19.01 -13.70
C ALA A 12 15.39 -17.64 -14.12
N ARG A 13 14.25 -17.61 -14.82
CA ARG A 13 13.53 -16.35 -15.14
C ARG A 13 13.02 -15.68 -13.87
N LEU A 14 12.40 -16.43 -12.97
CA LEU A 14 11.90 -15.91 -11.69
C LEU A 14 13.03 -15.35 -10.82
N GLN A 15 14.16 -16.06 -10.73
CA GLN A 15 15.32 -15.58 -9.97
C GLN A 15 15.91 -14.31 -10.59
N ALA A 16 16.05 -14.27 -11.91
CA ALA A 16 16.54 -13.08 -12.62
C ALA A 16 15.59 -11.88 -12.46
N ALA A 17 14.28 -12.09 -12.49
CA ALA A 17 13.28 -11.06 -12.24
C ALA A 17 13.38 -10.52 -10.80
N ARG A 18 13.48 -11.41 -9.80
CA ARG A 18 13.70 -11.01 -8.39
C ARG A 18 14.97 -10.20 -8.22
N GLU A 19 16.06 -10.60 -8.86
CA GLU A 19 17.33 -9.88 -8.77
C GLU A 19 17.29 -8.53 -9.50
N LYS A 20 16.63 -8.47 -10.66
CA LYS A 20 16.37 -7.22 -11.38
C LYS A 20 15.55 -6.26 -10.53
N ARG A 21 14.48 -6.74 -9.89
CA ARG A 21 13.68 -5.96 -8.93
C ARG A 21 14.53 -5.48 -7.76
N ARG A 22 15.35 -6.35 -7.15
CA ARG A 22 16.26 -5.97 -6.07
C ARG A 22 17.20 -4.84 -6.49
N ARG A 23 17.83 -4.94 -7.67
CA ARG A 23 18.72 -3.90 -8.21
C ARG A 23 17.98 -2.59 -8.50
N HIS A 24 16.77 -2.68 -9.06
CA HIS A 24 15.92 -1.52 -9.31
C HIS A 24 15.57 -0.81 -8.00
N TYR A 25 15.01 -1.54 -7.02
CA TYR A 25 14.69 -0.98 -5.71
C TYR A 25 15.93 -0.39 -5.05
N GLN A 26 17.07 -1.06 -5.09
CA GLN A 26 18.29 -0.54 -4.48
C GLN A 26 18.78 0.75 -5.15
N LYS A 27 18.64 0.87 -6.48
CA LYS A 27 18.98 2.08 -7.24
C LYS A 27 18.03 3.24 -6.98
N PHE A 28 16.72 2.97 -6.86
CA PHE A 28 15.69 3.99 -6.72
C PHE A 28 15.22 4.20 -5.28
N ARG A 29 15.79 3.47 -4.31
CA ARG A 29 15.40 3.52 -2.89
C ARG A 29 15.37 4.93 -2.35
N GLU A 30 16.43 5.70 -2.60
CA GLU A 30 16.54 7.07 -2.09
C GLU A 30 15.54 8.01 -2.77
N SER A 31 15.28 7.84 -4.06
CA SER A 31 14.27 8.61 -4.80
C SER A 31 12.85 8.33 -4.31
N ILE A 32 12.53 7.05 -4.06
CA ILE A 32 11.24 6.62 -3.52
C ILE A 32 11.05 7.19 -2.11
N LEU A 33 12.06 7.05 -1.24
CA LEU A 33 12.03 7.58 0.12
C LEU A 33 12.00 9.12 0.15
N ALA A 34 12.69 9.80 -0.76
CA ALA A 34 12.66 11.26 -0.87
C ALA A 34 11.28 11.77 -1.29
N LYS A 35 10.64 11.11 -2.27
CA LYS A 35 9.27 11.44 -2.69
C LYS A 35 8.28 11.26 -1.55
N GLN A 36 8.39 10.15 -0.81
CA GLN A 36 7.55 9.92 0.39
C GLN A 36 7.78 10.98 1.49
N ARG A 37 9.03 11.38 1.75
CA ARG A 37 9.35 12.46 2.70
C ARG A 37 8.76 13.80 2.26
N GLN A 38 8.78 14.09 0.96
CA GLN A 38 8.21 15.31 0.40
C GLN A 38 6.68 15.33 0.56
N SER A 39 5.99 14.23 0.22
CA SER A 39 4.54 14.12 0.41
C SER A 39 4.14 14.23 1.89
N ARG A 40 4.95 13.70 2.82
CA ARG A 40 4.72 13.89 4.27
C ARG A 40 4.94 15.35 4.72
N LYS A 41 5.93 16.05 4.17
CA LYS A 41 6.16 17.48 4.44
C LYS A 41 5.04 18.34 3.89
N GLU A 42 4.54 18.04 2.69
CA GLU A 42 3.41 18.74 2.08
C GLU A 42 2.14 18.53 2.88
N LYS A 43 1.84 17.29 3.32
CA LYS A 43 0.73 17.03 4.26
C LYS A 43 0.89 17.78 5.59
N LYS A 44 2.12 17.85 6.14
CA LYS A 44 2.41 18.56 7.40
C LYS A 44 2.37 20.08 7.25
N SER A 45 2.65 20.61 6.05
CA SER A 45 2.65 22.04 5.74
C SER A 45 1.24 22.64 5.60
N CYS A 46 0.20 21.82 5.40
CA CYS A 46 -1.19 22.29 5.40
C CYS A 46 -1.82 22.33 6.80
N GLN A 47 -1.15 21.78 7.81
CA GLN A 47 -1.45 22.05 9.22
C GLN A 47 -0.65 23.27 9.64
N GLY A 48 -1.15 24.45 9.29
CA GLY A 48 -0.59 25.71 9.75
C GLY A 48 -0.54 25.73 11.27
N ASN A 49 0.65 26.01 11.82
CA ASN A 49 0.80 26.49 13.17
C ASN A 49 0.13 27.87 13.25
N GLU A 50 -1.16 27.90 13.56
CA GLU A 50 -1.70 29.06 14.25
C GLU A 50 -1.05 29.09 15.65
N PRO A 51 -0.56 30.26 16.11
CA PRO A 51 -0.11 30.38 17.49
C PRO A 51 -1.35 30.25 18.37
N SER A 52 -1.54 29.10 19.01
CA SER A 52 -2.65 28.90 19.93
C SER A 52 -2.35 29.63 21.23
N ASP A 53 -3.24 30.54 21.59
CA ASP A 53 -3.42 30.98 22.96
C ASP A 53 -3.59 29.75 23.88
N ASP A 54 -3.05 29.83 25.09
CA ASP A 54 -3.01 28.79 26.13
C ASP A 54 -4.41 28.28 26.54
N GLU A 55 -5.02 27.44 25.71
CA GLU A 55 -6.14 26.58 26.07
C GLU A 55 -5.58 25.20 26.40
N ASP A 56 -5.90 24.68 27.60
CA ASP A 56 -5.51 23.35 28.07
C ASP A 56 -5.82 22.27 27.02
N GLU A 57 -4.83 21.88 26.20
CA GLU A 57 -4.99 20.74 25.30
C GLU A 57 -5.36 19.51 26.16
N PRO A 58 -6.52 18.87 25.90
CA PRO A 58 -6.94 17.75 26.70
C PRO A 58 -5.88 16.66 26.63
N ILE A 59 -5.32 16.31 27.78
CA ILE A 59 -4.33 15.24 27.90
C ILE A 59 -4.95 13.97 27.29
N GLU A 60 -4.44 13.58 26.13
CA GLU A 60 -4.92 12.39 25.42
C GLU A 60 -4.67 11.16 26.31
N THR A 61 -5.73 10.43 26.67
CA THR A 61 -5.62 9.29 27.56
C THR A 61 -5.26 8.02 26.80
N LEU A 62 -4.73 7.00 27.48
CA LEU A 62 -4.48 5.68 26.87
C LEU A 62 -5.75 5.11 26.22
N HIS A 63 -6.91 5.33 26.85
CA HIS A 63 -8.19 4.89 26.32
C HIS A 63 -8.52 5.59 24.99
N ASP A 64 -8.22 6.88 24.85
CA ASP A 64 -8.48 7.65 23.63
C ASP A 64 -7.58 7.19 22.48
N CYS A 65 -6.31 6.91 22.75
CA CYS A 65 -5.40 6.37 21.74
C CYS A 65 -5.82 4.96 21.29
N ILE A 66 -6.22 4.09 22.22
CA ILE A 66 -6.76 2.75 21.88
C ILE A 66 -8.04 2.88 21.07
N ALA A 67 -8.95 3.79 21.45
CA ALA A 67 -10.18 4.05 20.71
C ALA A 67 -9.88 4.55 19.29
N THR A 68 -8.89 5.42 19.11
CA THR A 68 -8.43 5.90 17.80
C THR A 68 -7.98 4.77 16.89
N VAL A 69 -7.12 3.85 17.38
CA VAL A 69 -6.70 2.67 16.60
C VAL A 69 -7.89 1.78 16.27
N LYS A 70 -8.78 1.56 17.23
CA LYS A 70 -9.98 0.73 17.04
C LYS A 70 -10.90 1.31 15.96
N TYR A 71 -11.20 2.61 16.02
CA TYR A 71 -12.06 3.24 15.02
C TYR A 71 -11.43 3.21 13.62
N ALA A 72 -10.12 3.50 13.51
CA ALA A 72 -9.41 3.39 12.24
C ALA A 72 -9.47 1.96 11.67
N LYS A 73 -9.31 0.94 12.52
CA LYS A 73 -9.47 -0.47 12.14
C LYS A 73 -10.88 -0.77 11.67
N ASP A 74 -11.89 -0.37 12.43
CA ASP A 74 -13.29 -0.68 12.14
C ASP A 74 -13.74 -0.03 10.83
N ASP A 75 -13.36 1.23 10.60
CA ASP A 75 -13.61 1.94 9.34
C ASP A 75 -12.88 1.30 8.15
N PHE A 76 -11.62 0.92 8.35
CA PHE A 76 -10.85 0.16 7.36
C PHE A 76 -11.53 -1.16 7.00
N MET A 77 -11.98 -1.93 7.99
CA MET A 77 -12.66 -3.20 7.76
C MET A 77 -14.05 -3.01 7.16
N ALA A 78 -14.75 -1.93 7.47
CA ALA A 78 -16.02 -1.58 6.82
C ALA A 78 -15.84 -1.22 5.34
N TYR A 79 -14.72 -0.56 5.00
CA TYR A 79 -14.35 -0.25 3.62
C TYR A 79 -13.94 -1.50 2.84
N VAL A 80 -13.04 -2.31 3.40
CA VAL A 80 -12.50 -3.51 2.74
C VAL A 80 -13.52 -4.64 2.69
N LYS A 81 -14.32 -4.82 3.76
CA LYS A 81 -15.29 -5.91 4.02
C LYS A 81 -14.68 -7.32 4.04
N SER A 82 -14.07 -7.72 2.94
CA SER A 82 -13.34 -8.96 2.77
C SER A 82 -12.08 -8.67 1.96
N PRO A 83 -10.87 -8.84 2.55
CA PRO A 83 -9.62 -8.48 1.89
C PRO A 83 -9.45 -9.08 0.50
N ARG A 84 -9.71 -10.38 0.34
CA ARG A 84 -9.59 -11.06 -0.95
C ARG A 84 -10.55 -10.47 -1.98
N ARG A 85 -11.83 -10.36 -1.61
CA ARG A 85 -12.87 -9.82 -2.48
C ARG A 85 -12.61 -8.37 -2.87
N PHE A 86 -12.01 -7.58 -1.97
CA PHE A 86 -11.63 -6.20 -2.24
C PHE A 86 -10.65 -6.10 -3.41
N PHE A 87 -9.60 -6.92 -3.44
CA PHE A 87 -8.66 -6.94 -4.57
C PHE A 87 -9.32 -7.44 -5.86
N ASP A 88 -10.13 -8.50 -5.79
CA ASP A 88 -10.83 -9.01 -6.96
C ASP A 88 -11.75 -7.95 -7.58
N LEU A 89 -12.43 -7.15 -6.74
CA LEU A 89 -13.26 -6.03 -7.19
C LEU A 89 -12.42 -4.89 -7.80
N LEU A 90 -11.25 -4.56 -7.24
CA LEU A 90 -10.37 -3.54 -7.82
C LEU A 90 -9.86 -3.96 -9.21
N VAL A 91 -9.45 -5.22 -9.37
CA VAL A 91 -8.99 -5.74 -10.66
C VAL A 91 -10.14 -5.80 -11.67
N ASP A 92 -11.34 -6.19 -11.23
CA ASP A 92 -12.55 -6.17 -12.07
C ASP A 92 -12.92 -4.74 -12.51
N GLU A 93 -12.91 -3.76 -11.60
CA GLU A 93 -13.13 -2.36 -11.93
C GLU A 93 -12.10 -1.85 -12.96
N TYR A 94 -10.83 -2.18 -12.74
CA TYR A 94 -9.75 -1.84 -13.66
C TYR A 94 -9.95 -2.45 -15.05
N SER A 95 -10.30 -3.74 -15.13
CA SER A 95 -10.51 -4.45 -16.40
C SER A 95 -11.59 -3.80 -17.27
N LYS A 96 -12.62 -3.20 -16.66
CA LYS A 96 -13.69 -2.47 -17.38
C LYS A 96 -13.22 -1.18 -18.03
N THR A 97 -12.08 -0.66 -17.60
CA THR A 97 -11.46 0.56 -18.16
C THR A 97 -10.40 0.26 -19.21
N MET A 98 -10.08 -1.01 -19.44
CA MET A 98 -9.10 -1.39 -20.46
C MET A 98 -9.63 -1.02 -21.85
N PRO A 99 -8.84 -0.27 -22.64
CA PRO A 99 -9.21 0.08 -24.00
C PRO A 99 -9.15 -1.16 -24.90
N ASP A 100 -9.90 -1.13 -26.00
CA ASP A 100 -9.85 -2.20 -27.00
C ASP A 100 -8.43 -2.28 -27.59
N PRO A 101 -7.75 -3.43 -27.47
CA PRO A 101 -6.37 -3.60 -27.95
C PRO A 101 -6.24 -3.43 -29.47
N GLU A 102 -7.31 -3.65 -30.24
CA GLU A 102 -7.29 -3.47 -31.70
C GLU A 102 -7.31 -1.98 -32.10
N LEU A 103 -7.97 -1.14 -31.28
CA LEU A 103 -8.11 0.30 -31.53
C LEU A 103 -6.97 1.11 -30.89
N HIS A 104 -6.50 0.71 -29.71
CA HIS A 104 -5.50 1.45 -28.94
C HIS A 104 -4.46 0.53 -28.29
N PRO A 105 -3.53 -0.04 -29.07
CA PRO A 105 -2.58 -1.07 -28.61
C PRO A 105 -1.55 -0.58 -27.57
N THR A 106 -1.43 0.73 -27.37
CA THR A 106 -0.51 1.33 -26.38
C THR A 106 -1.23 2.01 -25.22
N ALA A 107 -2.56 2.04 -25.23
CA ALA A 107 -3.32 2.61 -24.13
C ALA A 107 -3.50 1.56 -23.03
N ASN A 108 -3.35 1.98 -21.78
CA ASN A 108 -3.56 1.12 -20.62
C ASN A 108 -4.89 1.48 -19.95
N GLY A 109 -5.44 0.57 -19.15
CA GLY A 109 -6.56 0.87 -18.27
C GLY A 109 -6.26 2.00 -17.27
N ASP A 110 -7.32 2.53 -16.63
CA ASP A 110 -7.25 3.63 -15.68
C ASP A 110 -6.60 3.20 -14.35
N LYS A 111 -5.32 3.54 -14.17
CA LYS A 111 -4.56 3.22 -12.96
C LYS A 111 -5.01 4.01 -11.74
N SER A 112 -5.78 5.08 -11.91
CA SER A 112 -6.25 5.92 -10.80
C SER A 112 -7.17 5.15 -9.84
N ILE A 113 -7.77 4.06 -10.28
CA ILE A 113 -8.56 3.14 -9.42
C ILE A 113 -7.70 2.63 -8.26
N PHE A 114 -6.49 2.14 -8.55
CA PHE A 114 -5.57 1.64 -7.53
C PHE A 114 -4.99 2.76 -6.67
N GLU A 115 -4.65 3.90 -7.28
CA GLU A 115 -4.09 5.06 -6.55
C GLU A 115 -5.10 5.66 -5.56
N ARG A 116 -6.39 5.72 -5.94
CA ARG A 116 -7.48 6.13 -5.03
C ARG A 116 -7.65 5.15 -3.87
N ALA A 117 -7.57 3.85 -4.16
CA ALA A 117 -7.63 2.83 -3.13
C ALA A 117 -6.46 2.96 -2.14
N ILE A 118 -5.22 3.13 -2.62
CA ILE A 118 -4.04 3.37 -1.77
C ILE A 118 -4.24 4.60 -0.89
N THR A 119 -4.61 5.75 -1.49
CA THR A 119 -4.86 6.99 -0.74
C THR A 119 -5.84 6.75 0.41
N ARG A 120 -6.95 6.03 0.15
CA ARG A 120 -7.94 5.74 1.18
C ARG A 120 -7.41 4.82 2.28
N LEU A 121 -6.59 3.82 1.94
CA LEU A 121 -5.96 2.95 2.93
C LEU A 121 -4.90 3.68 3.76
N GLU A 122 -4.15 4.60 3.14
CA GLU A 122 -3.18 5.46 3.82
C GLU A 122 -3.86 6.37 4.85
N ASP A 123 -5.06 6.91 4.56
CA ASP A 123 -5.80 7.72 5.53
C ASP A 123 -6.14 6.94 6.81
N PHE A 124 -6.61 5.69 6.66
CA PHE A 124 -6.88 4.81 7.81
C PHE A 124 -5.60 4.47 8.57
N LEU A 125 -4.51 4.18 7.86
CA LEU A 125 -3.22 3.87 8.46
C LEU A 125 -2.64 5.09 9.20
N ASP A 126 -2.76 6.29 8.65
CA ASP A 126 -2.31 7.53 9.28
C ASP A 126 -3.08 7.77 10.59
N GLN A 127 -4.40 7.52 10.60
CA GLN A 127 -5.22 7.60 11.83
C GLN A 127 -4.81 6.54 12.86
N ALA A 128 -4.63 5.28 12.44
CA ALA A 128 -4.20 4.20 13.32
C ALA A 128 -2.78 4.46 13.89
N ASN A 129 -1.86 5.02 13.11
CA ASN A 129 -0.51 5.34 13.59
C ASN A 129 -0.51 6.44 14.66
N ARG A 130 -1.42 7.42 14.59
CA ARG A 130 -1.54 8.43 15.67
C ARG A 130 -1.87 7.78 17.01
N GLY A 131 -2.86 6.89 17.02
CA GLY A 131 -3.20 6.12 18.23
C GLY A 131 -2.05 5.19 18.67
N LEU A 132 -1.36 4.55 17.73
CA LEU A 132 -0.18 3.71 18.02
C LEU A 132 0.95 4.52 18.68
N ASP A 133 1.26 5.70 18.16
CA ASP A 133 2.30 6.60 18.67
C ASP A 133 1.93 7.11 20.06
N GLY A 134 0.66 7.45 20.30
CA GLY A 134 0.16 7.84 21.63
C GLY A 134 0.28 6.72 22.67
N ILE A 135 -0.10 5.49 22.31
CA ILE A 135 0.10 4.30 23.17
C ILE A 135 1.59 4.10 23.49
N LEU A 136 2.45 4.23 22.47
CA LEU A 136 3.90 4.08 22.65
C LEU A 136 4.46 5.12 23.62
N GLN A 137 4.03 6.37 23.50
CA GLN A 137 4.50 7.47 24.35
C GLN A 137 4.06 7.30 25.81
N MET A 138 2.85 6.81 26.05
CA MET A 138 2.32 6.62 27.41
C MET A 138 2.80 5.34 28.09
N CYS A 139 2.89 4.23 27.35
CA CYS A 139 3.07 2.90 27.92
C CYS A 139 4.32 2.16 27.41
N GLY A 140 5.04 2.70 26.43
CA GLY A 140 6.14 1.99 25.79
C GLY A 140 5.67 0.81 24.94
N VAL A 141 6.54 -0.19 24.78
CA VAL A 141 6.23 -1.43 24.03
C VAL A 141 5.42 -2.38 24.92
N SER A 142 4.14 -2.06 25.11
CA SER A 142 3.16 -2.88 25.85
C SER A 142 2.39 -3.84 24.94
N ASP A 143 1.51 -4.65 25.50
CA ASP A 143 0.67 -5.56 24.72
C ASP A 143 -0.38 -4.81 23.89
N GLU A 144 -0.90 -3.69 24.41
CA GLU A 144 -1.77 -2.77 23.68
C GLU A 144 -1.04 -2.19 22.47
N TRP A 145 0.22 -1.76 22.64
CA TRP A 145 1.05 -1.26 21.54
C TRP A 145 1.28 -2.34 20.48
N ARG A 146 1.62 -3.58 20.89
CA ARG A 146 1.82 -4.70 19.96
C ARG A 146 0.55 -5.05 19.19
N ALA A 147 -0.60 -5.02 19.86
CA ALA A 147 -1.89 -5.25 19.23
C ALA A 147 -2.19 -4.16 18.19
N ALA A 148 -1.97 -2.89 18.54
CA ALA A 148 -2.12 -1.75 17.63
C ALA A 148 -1.14 -1.82 16.44
N ASP A 149 0.13 -2.20 16.66
CA ASP A 149 1.10 -2.40 15.57
C ASP A 149 0.65 -3.52 14.63
N GLY A 150 0.05 -4.60 15.17
CA GLY A 150 -0.54 -5.66 14.37
C GLY A 150 -1.59 -5.14 13.37
N VAL A 151 -2.45 -4.22 13.81
CA VAL A 151 -3.43 -3.55 12.93
C VAL A 151 -2.74 -2.71 11.87
N CYS A 152 -1.80 -1.83 12.25
CA CYS A 152 -1.09 -0.98 11.29
C CYS A 152 -0.28 -1.80 10.27
N ARG A 153 0.31 -2.92 10.70
CA ARG A 153 1.03 -3.85 9.82
C ARG A 153 0.11 -4.48 8.78
N PHE A 154 -1.07 -4.93 9.20
CA PHE A 154 -2.05 -5.48 8.28
C PHE A 154 -2.50 -4.47 7.22
N MET A 155 -2.76 -3.21 7.62
CA MET A 155 -3.07 -2.12 6.66
C MET A 155 -1.90 -1.87 5.69
N ARG A 156 -0.66 -1.86 6.17
CA ARG A 156 0.55 -1.71 5.33
C ARG A 156 0.69 -2.85 4.32
N GLU A 157 0.43 -4.09 4.73
CA GLU A 157 0.46 -5.26 3.84
C GLU A 157 -0.61 -5.15 2.75
N MET A 158 -1.82 -4.70 3.10
CA MET A 158 -2.89 -4.46 2.13
C MET A 158 -2.52 -3.38 1.10
N ILE A 159 -1.89 -2.27 1.53
CA ILE A 159 -1.34 -1.26 0.60
C ILE A 159 -0.29 -1.88 -0.30
N GLY A 160 0.65 -2.65 0.26
CA GLY A 160 1.73 -3.29 -0.50
C GLY A 160 1.23 -4.27 -1.56
N MET A 161 0.08 -4.93 -1.33
CA MET A 161 -0.56 -5.77 -2.34
C MET A 161 -1.12 -4.96 -3.53
N ILE A 162 -1.65 -3.75 -3.29
CA ILE A 162 -2.06 -2.85 -4.39
C ILE A 162 -0.84 -2.32 -5.13
N GLU A 163 0.22 -1.98 -4.41
CA GLU A 163 1.49 -1.54 -5.01
C GLU A 163 2.12 -2.63 -5.89
N ASP A 164 2.00 -3.91 -5.54
CA ASP A 164 2.44 -5.03 -6.38
C ASP A 164 1.69 -5.05 -7.72
N ILE A 165 0.36 -4.82 -7.71
CA ILE A 165 -0.44 -4.71 -8.94
C ILE A 165 0.05 -3.54 -9.81
N LEU A 166 0.23 -2.37 -9.21
CA LEU A 166 0.74 -1.17 -9.90
C LEU A 166 2.15 -1.40 -10.46
N LEU A 167 2.99 -2.16 -9.75
CA LEU A 167 4.33 -2.51 -10.22
C LEU A 167 4.25 -3.39 -11.48
N ARG A 168 3.37 -4.39 -11.53
CA ARG A 168 3.18 -5.20 -12.75
C ARG A 168 2.71 -4.36 -13.93
N LEU A 169 1.80 -3.41 -13.68
CA LEU A 169 1.35 -2.44 -14.67
C LEU A 169 2.45 -1.47 -15.13
N ALA A 170 3.46 -1.19 -14.30
CA ALA A 170 4.60 -0.38 -14.69
C ALA A 170 5.65 -1.18 -15.48
N GLU A 171 5.77 -2.49 -15.22
CA GLU A 171 6.76 -3.36 -15.86
C GLU A 171 6.39 -3.73 -17.31
N GLY A 172 5.11 -3.99 -17.58
CA GLY A 172 4.67 -4.39 -18.93
C GLY A 172 3.21 -4.07 -19.26
N GLY A 173 2.62 -3.10 -18.55
CA GLY A 173 1.23 -2.67 -18.78
C GLY A 173 0.22 -3.78 -18.52
N ASP A 174 -0.89 -3.71 -19.25
CA ASP A 174 -2.06 -4.57 -19.05
C ASP A 174 -1.75 -6.05 -19.37
N GLY A 175 -0.84 -6.30 -20.31
CA GLY A 175 -0.41 -7.65 -20.68
C GLY A 175 0.36 -8.37 -19.55
N GLU A 176 1.32 -7.69 -18.92
CA GLU A 176 2.08 -8.27 -17.81
C GLU A 176 1.20 -8.49 -16.57
N LEU A 177 0.29 -7.55 -16.29
CA LEU A 177 -0.69 -7.74 -15.22
C LEU A 177 -1.57 -8.96 -15.49
N SER A 178 -2.07 -9.12 -16.72
CA SER A 178 -2.93 -10.24 -17.10
C SER A 178 -2.21 -11.59 -16.97
N ILE A 179 -0.96 -11.67 -17.44
CA ILE A 179 -0.13 -12.89 -17.30
C ILE A 179 0.09 -13.22 -15.83
N THR A 180 0.45 -12.23 -15.02
CA THR A 180 0.70 -12.41 -13.57
C THR A 180 -0.57 -12.85 -12.84
N PHE A 181 -1.71 -12.23 -13.16
CA PHE A 181 -3.01 -12.55 -12.56
C PHE A 181 -3.45 -13.98 -12.89
N MET A 182 -3.35 -14.40 -14.15
CA MET A 182 -3.66 -15.79 -14.57
C MET A 182 -2.70 -16.81 -13.98
N GLY A 183 -1.45 -16.42 -13.76
CA GLY A 183 -0.42 -17.25 -13.11
C GLY A 183 -0.60 -17.42 -11.61
N ASN A 184 -1.57 -16.75 -10.98
CA ASN A 184 -1.71 -16.63 -9.53
C ASN A 184 -0.44 -16.06 -8.84
N GLU A 185 0.28 -15.18 -9.52
CA GLU A 185 1.57 -14.64 -9.07
C GLU A 185 1.48 -13.26 -8.41
N LEU A 186 0.26 -12.72 -8.23
CA LEU A 186 0.06 -11.47 -7.49
C LEU A 186 0.13 -11.74 -5.99
N TRP A 187 0.72 -10.82 -5.24
CA TRP A 187 0.97 -11.04 -3.83
C TRP A 187 -0.30 -11.37 -3.03
N TYR A 188 -1.41 -10.67 -3.31
CA TYR A 188 -2.68 -10.92 -2.64
C TYR A 188 -3.26 -12.32 -2.93
N GLN A 189 -2.84 -12.96 -4.03
CA GLN A 189 -3.32 -14.28 -4.42
C GLN A 189 -2.70 -15.39 -3.58
N GLU A 190 -1.45 -15.23 -3.15
CA GLU A 190 -0.72 -16.17 -2.29
C GLU A 190 -0.92 -15.87 -0.78
N TYR A 191 -1.34 -14.65 -0.44
CA TYR A 191 -1.43 -14.20 0.93
C TYR A 191 -2.54 -14.91 1.72
N LYS A 192 -2.20 -15.39 2.92
CA LYS A 192 -3.15 -16.00 3.87
C LYS A 192 -3.72 -14.93 4.78
N PHE A 193 -4.90 -14.43 4.44
CA PHE A 193 -5.58 -13.45 5.28
C PHE A 193 -5.93 -14.04 6.64
N PRO A 194 -5.64 -13.32 7.74
CA PRO A 194 -6.11 -13.73 9.05
C PRO A 194 -7.66 -13.72 9.04
N VAL A 195 -8.24 -14.85 9.47
CA VAL A 195 -9.70 -15.05 9.59
C VAL A 195 -10.18 -14.49 10.92
#